data_AF-A0A1Q3SGH3-F1
#
_entry.id   AF-A0A1Q3SGH3-F1
#
_cell.length_a   1.000
_cell.length_b   1.000
_cell.length_c   1.000
_cell.angle_alpha   90.00
_cell.angle_beta   90.00
_cell.angle_gamma   90.00
#
_symmetry.space_group_name_H-M   'P 1'
#
loop_
_entity.id
_entity.type
_entity.pdbx_description
1 polymer ?
#
loop_
_entity_poly.entity_id
_entity_poly.type
_entity_poly.pdbx_seq_one_letter_code
_entity_poly.pdbx_strand_id
1 'polypeptide(L)'
;MAKILIIEDNSENLDLMVYLLNKSGYHIITAMDGKKGLALCYQESPDLIICDIQIPEIDGLTVIRRLKSADDQLSRIPIIAITAFAMVGDKERILSSGCNGYISKPLQPEIFVSQIELYLPKNKIINSFKFEQEDKTPYSPIMNSEQDYKGTILILDDNPADLYLSETLMRSIQLRPLLAKTINEAIKILALEVPHLILSDFHLDKQSALDFLDFLNSRTQYNNIPFILISSSITQEQRHLLLYTKNITSVLSRPIEPEKFIDAIENIWKNHCLNVMDTLESEKSF
;
A
#
# COMPACT_ATOMS: atom_id res chain seq x y z
N MET A 1 22.80 -11.01 7.30
CA MET A 1 22.03 -9.82 7.71
C MET A 1 22.16 -8.79 6.61
N ALA A 2 21.05 -8.24 6.11
CA ALA A 2 21.12 -7.22 5.06
C ALA A 2 21.56 -5.88 5.64
N LYS A 3 22.43 -5.18 4.91
CA LYS A 3 22.95 -3.86 5.27
C LYS A 3 22.19 -2.79 4.48
N ILE A 4 21.53 -1.88 5.17
CA ILE A 4 20.71 -0.82 4.55
C ILE A 4 21.34 0.53 4.89
N LEU A 5 21.62 1.33 3.86
CA LEU A 5 22.06 2.72 4.02
C LEU A 5 20.85 3.66 3.95
N ILE A 6 20.73 4.56 4.91
CA ILE A 6 19.72 5.62 4.92
C ILE A 6 20.42 6.97 4.76
N ILE A 7 19.97 7.76 3.80
CA ILE A 7 20.42 9.14 3.54
C ILE A 7 19.23 10.08 3.79
N GLU A 8 19.24 10.80 4.90
CA GLU A 8 18.15 11.67 5.37
C GLU A 8 18.75 12.73 6.32
N ASP A 9 18.40 14.00 6.12
CA ASP A 9 18.93 15.12 6.91
C ASP A 9 18.07 15.47 8.13
N ASN A 10 16.78 15.09 8.14
CA ASN A 10 15.93 15.24 9.30
C ASN A 10 16.18 14.08 10.30
N SER A 11 16.68 14.42 11.49
CA SER A 11 17.02 13.44 12.52
C SER A 11 15.81 12.63 13.01
N GLU A 12 14.62 13.21 13.06
CA GLU A 12 13.41 12.49 13.54
C GLU A 12 12.98 11.42 12.54
N ASN A 13 12.97 11.75 11.24
CA ASN A 13 12.70 10.78 10.17
C ASN A 13 13.76 9.67 10.15
N LEU A 14 15.03 10.05 10.30
CA LEU A 14 16.14 9.12 10.34
C LEU A 14 16.01 8.15 11.52
N ASP A 15 15.76 8.65 12.72
CA ASP A 15 15.59 7.85 13.94
C ASP A 15 14.41 6.89 13.82
N LEU A 16 13.28 7.34 13.24
CA LEU A 16 12.13 6.48 12.97
C LEU A 16 12.48 5.33 12.01
N MET A 17 13.10 5.62 10.87
CA MET A 17 13.47 4.59 9.89
C MET A 17 14.49 3.60 10.47
N VAL A 18 15.49 4.10 11.20
CA VAL A 18 16.50 3.30 11.92
C VAL A 18 15.83 2.38 12.93
N TYR A 19 14.90 2.90 13.73
CA TYR A 19 14.16 2.12 14.73
C TYR A 19 13.39 0.96 14.09
N LEU A 20 12.59 1.25 13.05
CA LEU A 20 11.75 0.27 12.38
C LEU A 20 12.57 -0.85 11.74
N LEU A 21 13.64 -0.50 11.01
CA LEU A 21 14.44 -1.50 10.30
C LEU A 21 15.38 -2.29 11.23
N ASN A 22 15.93 -1.67 12.29
CA ASN A 22 16.69 -2.42 13.30
C ASN A 22 15.80 -3.43 14.04
N LYS A 23 14.56 -3.05 14.39
CA LYS A 23 13.58 -3.97 15.02
C LYS A 23 13.28 -5.18 14.14
N SER A 24 13.30 -5.01 12.83
CA SER A 24 13.14 -6.10 11.85
C SER A 24 14.42 -6.87 11.54
N GLY A 25 15.52 -6.61 12.27
CA GLY A 25 16.76 -7.37 12.20
C GLY A 25 17.71 -6.95 11.08
N TYR A 26 17.53 -5.76 10.49
CA TYR A 26 18.44 -5.22 9.49
C TYR A 26 19.60 -4.46 10.12
N HIS A 27 20.75 -4.42 9.43
CA HIS A 27 21.89 -3.62 9.84
C HIS A 27 21.83 -2.24 9.17
N ILE A 28 21.73 -1.18 9.96
CA ILE A 28 21.51 0.17 9.43
C ILE A 28 22.78 1.02 9.48
N ILE A 29 23.06 1.67 8.36
CA ILE A 29 24.10 2.69 8.22
C ILE A 29 23.39 4.01 7.90
N THR A 30 23.84 5.11 8.48
CA THR A 30 23.18 6.40 8.34
C THR A 30 24.11 7.47 7.78
N ALA A 31 23.54 8.34 6.94
CA ALA A 31 24.17 9.54 6.42
C ALA A 31 23.20 10.71 6.52
N MET A 32 23.67 11.84 7.07
CA MET A 32 22.87 13.07 7.23
C MET A 32 22.91 13.96 5.98
N ASP A 33 23.71 13.59 4.98
CA ASP A 33 23.91 14.37 3.76
C ASP A 33 24.33 13.47 2.59
N GLY A 34 24.12 13.98 1.37
CA GLY A 34 24.38 13.22 0.15
C GLY A 34 25.86 12.91 -0.09
N LYS A 35 26.81 13.74 0.37
CA LYS A 35 28.25 13.49 0.18
C LYS A 35 28.71 12.31 1.03
N LYS A 36 28.32 12.31 2.30
CA LYS A 36 28.58 11.21 3.24
C LYS A 36 27.87 9.94 2.76
N GLY A 37 26.63 10.05 2.29
CA GLY A 37 25.90 8.92 1.72
C GLY A 37 26.63 8.27 0.55
N LEU A 38 27.10 9.07 -0.41
CA LEU A 38 27.92 8.58 -1.53
C LEU A 38 29.20 7.87 -1.05
N ALA A 39 29.96 8.49 -0.13
CA ALA A 39 31.18 7.90 0.40
C ALA A 39 30.93 6.54 1.09
N LEU A 40 29.87 6.46 1.89
CA LEU A 40 29.49 5.23 2.58
C LEU A 40 29.05 4.12 1.62
N CYS A 41 28.46 4.45 0.47
CA CYS A 41 28.12 3.43 -0.53
C CYS A 41 29.39 2.68 -1.00
N TYR A 42 30.48 3.39 -1.27
CA TYR A 42 31.76 2.78 -1.66
C TYR A 42 32.42 2.00 -0.51
N GLN A 43 32.37 2.53 0.70
CA GLN A 43 33.06 1.94 1.85
C GLN A 43 32.35 0.69 2.37
N GLU A 44 31.02 0.73 2.41
CA GLU A 44 30.23 -0.24 3.16
C GLU A 44 29.50 -1.25 2.28
N SER A 45 29.37 -0.98 0.97
CA SER A 45 28.67 -1.82 -0.01
C SER A 45 27.28 -2.28 0.50
N PRO A 46 26.34 -1.35 0.73
CA PRO A 46 25.03 -1.69 1.25
C PRO A 46 24.25 -2.60 0.28
N ASP A 47 23.37 -3.44 0.84
CA ASP A 47 22.46 -4.29 0.09
C ASP A 47 21.24 -3.49 -0.46
N LEU A 48 20.94 -2.32 0.14
CA LEU A 48 19.87 -1.40 -0.28
C LEU A 48 20.15 0.02 0.21
N ILE A 49 19.72 1.02 -0.57
CA ILE A 49 19.83 2.44 -0.21
C ILE A 49 18.43 3.06 -0.13
N ILE A 50 18.16 3.74 0.98
CA ILE A 50 17.01 4.62 1.18
C ILE A 50 17.53 6.05 1.10
N CYS A 51 17.03 6.85 0.16
CA CYS A 51 17.50 8.21 -0.06
C CYS A 51 16.34 9.19 -0.04
N ASP A 52 16.31 10.09 0.92
CA ASP A 52 15.44 11.25 0.82
C ASP A 52 15.87 12.13 -0.36
N ILE A 53 14.89 12.59 -1.12
CA ILE A 53 15.08 13.52 -2.22
C ILE A 53 15.43 14.89 -1.67
N GLN A 54 14.80 15.31 -0.57
CA GLN A 54 14.91 16.67 -0.06
C GLN A 54 16.00 16.81 0.98
N ILE A 55 17.25 16.59 0.57
CA ILE A 55 18.42 16.77 1.44
C ILE A 55 19.26 17.99 0.98
N PRO A 56 19.92 18.71 1.92
CA PRO A 56 20.68 19.91 1.63
C PRO A 56 21.98 19.61 0.88
N GLU A 57 22.57 20.67 0.32
CA GLU A 57 23.80 20.69 -0.50
C GLU A 57 23.71 19.95 -1.85
N ILE A 58 23.30 18.68 -1.84
CA ILE A 58 23.16 17.83 -3.01
C ILE A 58 21.80 17.15 -2.95
N ASP A 59 20.89 17.55 -3.83
CA ASP A 59 19.58 16.92 -4.03
C ASP A 59 19.71 15.39 -4.12
N GLY A 60 18.84 14.65 -3.41
CA GLY A 60 18.84 13.19 -3.39
C GLY A 60 18.68 12.58 -4.78
N LEU A 61 17.96 13.23 -5.71
CA LEU A 61 17.91 12.79 -7.11
C LEU A 61 19.29 12.81 -7.79
N THR A 62 20.14 13.76 -7.41
CA THR A 62 21.52 13.85 -7.90
C THR A 62 22.38 12.75 -7.30
N VAL A 63 22.18 12.42 -6.02
CA VAL A 63 22.83 11.27 -5.36
C VAL A 63 22.46 9.98 -6.09
N ILE A 64 21.17 9.74 -6.35
CA ILE A 64 20.67 8.55 -7.05
C ILE A 64 21.30 8.44 -8.43
N ARG A 65 21.27 9.51 -9.23
CA ARG A 65 21.89 9.50 -10.58
C ARG A 65 23.38 9.18 -10.53
N ARG A 66 24.12 9.78 -9.59
CA ARG A 66 25.55 9.51 -9.44
C ARG A 66 25.83 8.05 -9.10
N LEU A 67 25.03 7.44 -8.23
CA LEU A 67 25.15 6.02 -7.90
C LEU A 67 24.80 5.12 -9.08
N LYS A 68 23.75 5.45 -9.84
CA LYS A 68 23.34 4.68 -11.02
C LYS A 68 24.29 4.82 -12.21
N SER A 69 25.01 5.93 -12.31
CA SER A 69 26.05 6.15 -13.33
C SER A 69 27.47 5.81 -12.83
N ALA A 70 27.61 5.27 -11.63
CA ALA A 70 28.90 4.82 -11.09
C ALA A 70 29.31 3.46 -11.70
N ASP A 71 30.20 2.73 -11.02
CA ASP A 71 30.60 1.40 -11.45
C ASP A 71 29.46 0.37 -11.41
N ASP A 72 29.73 -0.78 -12.02
CA ASP A 72 28.80 -1.91 -12.12
C ASP A 72 28.32 -2.44 -10.76
N GLN A 73 29.09 -2.22 -9.70
CA GLN A 73 28.75 -2.71 -8.36
C GLN A 73 27.72 -1.78 -7.73
N LEU A 74 27.95 -0.47 -7.72
CA LEU A 74 27.06 0.51 -7.10
C LEU A 74 25.76 0.72 -7.87
N SER A 75 25.82 0.70 -9.21
CA SER A 75 24.65 0.91 -10.06
C SER A 75 23.57 -0.17 -9.87
N ARG A 76 23.97 -1.38 -9.46
CA ARG A 76 23.08 -2.52 -9.20
C ARG A 76 22.41 -2.49 -7.83
N ILE A 77 22.92 -1.69 -6.89
CA ILE A 77 22.32 -1.60 -5.55
C ILE A 77 20.90 -1.02 -5.69
N PRO A 78 19.86 -1.66 -5.13
CA PRO A 78 18.51 -1.14 -5.18
C PRO A 78 18.42 0.17 -4.38
N ILE A 79 17.80 1.20 -4.98
CA ILE A 79 17.63 2.52 -4.37
C ILE A 79 16.15 2.86 -4.29
N ILE A 80 15.67 3.18 -3.09
CA ILE A 80 14.31 3.65 -2.83
C ILE A 80 14.38 5.14 -2.48
N ALA A 81 13.63 5.95 -3.22
CA ALA A 81 13.53 7.38 -2.95
C ALA A 81 12.45 7.66 -1.89
N ILE A 82 12.74 8.50 -0.90
CA ILE A 82 11.73 9.05 0.01
C ILE A 82 11.39 10.46 -0.46
N THR A 83 10.11 10.81 -0.53
CA THR A 83 9.66 12.10 -1.09
C THR A 83 8.49 12.69 -0.33
N ALA A 84 8.48 14.01 -0.08
CA ALA A 84 7.27 14.71 0.36
C ALA A 84 6.32 15.01 -0.80
N PHE A 85 6.78 14.91 -2.05
CA PHE A 85 6.01 15.21 -3.25
C PHE A 85 5.68 13.94 -4.02
N ALA A 86 4.40 13.57 -4.05
CA ALA A 86 3.85 12.45 -4.82
C ALA A 86 2.95 12.92 -5.97
N MET A 87 3.12 14.17 -6.44
CA MET A 87 2.36 14.71 -7.57
C MET A 87 2.82 14.06 -8.90
N VAL A 88 1.95 14.10 -9.91
CA VAL A 88 2.12 13.37 -11.19
C VAL A 88 3.45 13.67 -11.88
N GLY A 89 3.96 14.91 -11.83
CA GLY A 89 5.25 15.28 -12.43
C GLY A 89 6.47 14.87 -11.60
N ASP A 90 6.33 14.71 -10.29
CA ASP A 90 7.43 14.30 -9.41
C ASP A 90 7.73 12.81 -9.55
N LYS A 91 6.69 11.99 -9.74
CA LYS A 91 6.84 10.55 -9.97
C LYS A 91 7.70 10.24 -11.19
N GLU A 92 7.44 10.90 -12.32
CA GLU A 92 8.23 10.71 -13.55
C GLU A 92 9.69 11.13 -13.35
N ARG A 93 9.92 12.26 -12.67
CA ARG A 93 11.26 12.76 -12.36
C ARG A 93 12.03 11.83 -11.43
N ILE A 94 11.34 11.24 -10.45
CA ILE A 94 11.91 10.28 -9.49
C ILE A 94 12.30 9.00 -10.22
N LEU A 95 11.38 8.39 -10.96
CA LEU A 95 11.65 7.15 -11.70
C LEU A 95 12.75 7.34 -12.74
N SER A 96 12.79 8.50 -13.41
CA SER A 96 13.85 8.83 -14.38
C SER A 96 15.23 9.00 -13.76
N SER A 97 15.35 9.14 -12.43
CA SER A 97 16.64 9.15 -11.75
C SER A 97 17.32 7.77 -11.71
N GLY A 98 16.56 6.71 -12.00
CA GLY A 98 17.01 5.32 -11.94
C GLY A 98 16.76 4.64 -10.60
N CYS A 99 16.01 5.26 -9.67
CA CYS A 99 15.58 4.55 -8.46
C CYS A 99 14.68 3.35 -8.79
N ASN A 100 14.69 2.34 -7.93
CA ASN A 100 13.92 1.12 -8.07
C ASN A 100 12.48 1.30 -7.57
N GLY A 101 12.26 2.24 -6.65
CA GLY A 101 10.97 2.55 -6.08
C GLY A 101 10.98 3.90 -5.35
N TYR A 102 9.81 4.32 -4.87
CA TYR A 102 9.69 5.49 -4.02
C TYR A 102 8.63 5.28 -2.93
N ILE A 103 8.79 5.98 -1.81
CA ILE A 103 7.85 6.01 -0.69
C ILE A 103 7.55 7.48 -0.38
N SER A 104 6.27 7.83 -0.28
CA SER A 104 5.84 9.18 0.08
C SER A 104 5.90 9.41 1.59
N LYS A 105 6.34 10.59 2.01
CA LYS A 105 6.13 11.11 3.37
C LYS A 105 4.66 11.58 3.51
N PRO A 106 4.04 11.48 4.71
CA PRO A 106 4.60 10.95 5.94
C PRO A 106 4.81 9.43 5.89
N LEU A 107 5.89 8.96 6.51
CA LEU A 107 6.17 7.52 6.60
C LEU A 107 5.12 6.86 7.50
N GLN A 108 4.60 5.72 7.04
CA GLN A 108 3.64 4.91 7.78
C GLN A 108 4.38 3.74 8.44
N PRO A 109 4.63 3.77 9.77
CA PRO A 109 5.47 2.80 10.45
C PRO A 109 5.05 1.34 10.23
N GLU A 110 3.74 1.12 10.06
CA GLU A 110 3.12 -0.20 9.94
C GLU A 110 3.50 -0.90 8.63
N ILE A 111 3.71 -0.13 7.56
CA ILE A 111 3.97 -0.65 6.22
C ILE A 111 5.39 -0.35 5.72
N PHE A 112 6.15 0.47 6.44
CA PHE A 112 7.45 0.92 5.98
C PHE A 112 8.40 -0.24 5.72
N VAL A 113 8.54 -1.16 6.68
CA VAL A 113 9.48 -2.29 6.57
C VAL A 113 9.12 -3.19 5.38
N SER A 114 7.86 -3.54 5.22
CA SER A 114 7.39 -4.40 4.13
C SER A 114 7.57 -3.71 2.77
N GLN A 115 7.38 -2.39 2.67
CA GLN A 115 7.69 -1.62 1.47
C GLN A 115 9.19 -1.67 1.12
N ILE A 116 10.09 -1.63 2.11
CA ILE A 116 11.54 -1.79 1.89
C ILE A 116 11.89 -3.22 1.46
N GLU A 117 11.28 -4.23 2.09
CA GLU A 117 11.51 -5.64 1.82
C GLU A 117 11.22 -6.06 0.37
N LEU A 118 10.29 -5.38 -0.32
CA LEU A 118 9.99 -5.59 -1.74
C LEU A 118 11.22 -5.44 -2.66
N TYR A 119 12.20 -4.65 -2.23
CA TYR A 119 13.39 -4.32 -3.03
C TYR A 119 14.67 -4.98 -2.52
N LEU A 120 14.61 -5.71 -1.40
CA LEU A 120 15.76 -6.45 -0.89
C LEU A 120 16.00 -7.71 -1.73
N PRO A 121 17.28 -8.13 -1.91
CA PRO A 121 17.58 -9.43 -2.49
C PRO A 121 16.87 -10.55 -1.72
N LYS A 122 16.20 -11.49 -2.40
CA LYS A 122 15.36 -12.52 -1.75
C LYS A 122 16.10 -13.35 -0.69
N ASN A 123 17.40 -13.56 -0.85
CA ASN A 123 18.26 -14.28 0.09
C ASN A 123 18.72 -13.43 1.30
N LYS A 124 18.43 -12.13 1.29
CA LYS A 124 18.77 -11.14 2.31
C LYS A 124 17.54 -10.67 3.09
N ILE A 125 16.33 -10.98 2.60
CA ILE A 125 15.10 -10.85 3.37
C ILE A 125 15.23 -11.79 4.58
N ILE A 126 15.25 -11.20 5.76
CA ILE A 126 15.11 -11.97 6.99
C ILE A 126 13.62 -12.30 7.03
N ASN A 127 13.24 -13.57 7.20
CA ASN A 127 11.83 -13.91 7.43
C ASN A 127 11.41 -13.33 8.79
N SER A 128 11.16 -12.03 8.85
CA SER A 128 10.69 -11.25 10.01
C SER A 128 9.18 -11.43 10.24
N PHE A 129 8.53 -12.36 9.55
CA PHE A 129 7.23 -12.90 9.94
C PHE A 129 7.41 -14.21 10.73
N LYS A 130 8.08 -14.10 11.87
CA LYS A 130 7.80 -14.91 13.05
C LYS A 130 7.33 -13.98 14.16
N PHE A 131 6.04 -13.62 14.13
CA PHE A 131 5.34 -13.48 15.41
C PHE A 131 5.21 -14.91 15.95
N GLU A 132 6.24 -15.39 16.64
CA GLU A 132 6.05 -16.53 17.54
C GLU A 132 5.06 -16.07 18.61
N GLN A 133 3.99 -16.85 18.71
CA GLN A 133 3.00 -16.75 19.77
C GLN A 133 3.73 -16.86 21.11
N GLU A 134 3.70 -15.79 21.92
CA GLU A 134 3.55 -15.84 23.38
C GLU A 134 3.56 -14.41 23.96
N ASP A 135 2.41 -14.05 24.52
CA ASP A 135 2.18 -13.11 25.63
C ASP A 135 2.77 -11.68 25.62
N LYS A 136 1.81 -10.74 25.49
CA LYS A 136 1.82 -9.32 25.92
C LYS A 136 2.65 -8.35 25.08
N THR A 137 2.04 -7.82 24.03
CA THR A 137 2.45 -6.57 23.37
C THR A 137 2.03 -5.36 24.22
N PRO A 138 2.91 -4.38 24.52
CA PRO A 138 2.53 -3.24 25.36
C PRO A 138 1.73 -2.15 24.65
N TYR A 139 1.68 -2.09 23.32
CA TYR A 139 0.85 -1.09 22.64
C TYR A 139 0.31 -1.59 21.32
N SER A 140 -0.95 -1.99 21.39
CA SER A 140 -1.88 -1.95 20.30
C SER A 140 -3.25 -1.75 20.94
N PRO A 141 -4.14 -0.91 20.41
CA PRO A 141 -5.51 -1.37 20.31
C PRO A 141 -5.50 -2.45 19.23
N ILE A 142 -5.01 -3.66 19.55
CA ILE A 142 -5.42 -4.82 18.79
C ILE A 142 -6.92 -4.90 19.12
N MET A 143 -7.74 -4.64 18.12
CA MET A 143 -9.13 -5.09 18.13
C MET A 143 -9.09 -6.62 18.16
N ASN A 144 -9.12 -7.15 19.37
CA ASN A 144 -8.81 -8.51 19.78
C ASN A 144 -10.11 -9.31 19.86
N SER A 145 -10.84 -9.40 18.75
CA SER A 145 -11.89 -10.40 18.50
C SER A 145 -12.47 -10.16 17.10
N GLU A 146 -12.99 -11.19 16.44
CA GLU A 146 -13.81 -11.00 15.22
C GLU A 146 -15.03 -10.05 15.44
N GLN A 147 -15.32 -9.66 16.69
CA GLN A 147 -16.45 -8.83 17.11
C GLN A 147 -16.18 -7.32 17.04
N ASP A 148 -14.95 -6.89 16.76
CA ASP A 148 -14.57 -5.47 16.74
C ASP A 148 -14.63 -4.83 15.33
N TYR A 149 -14.79 -5.64 14.28
CA TYR A 149 -14.92 -5.13 12.92
C TYR A 149 -16.38 -4.73 12.64
N LYS A 150 -16.57 -3.49 12.15
CA LYS A 150 -17.91 -3.00 11.78
C LYS A 150 -18.47 -3.71 10.54
N GLY A 151 -17.62 -4.36 9.77
CA GLY A 151 -17.99 -5.31 8.72
C GLY A 151 -16.83 -5.61 7.77
N THR A 152 -17.14 -6.14 6.58
CA THR A 152 -16.13 -6.77 5.71
C THR A 152 -16.02 -6.14 4.34
N ILE A 153 -14.78 -6.05 3.84
CA ILE A 153 -14.47 -5.53 2.50
C ILE A 153 -13.62 -6.53 1.73
N LEU A 154 -14.06 -6.92 0.54
CA LEU A 154 -13.24 -7.72 -0.38
C LEU A 154 -12.35 -6.78 -1.19
N ILE A 155 -11.05 -7.01 -1.17
CA ILE A 155 -10.04 -6.26 -1.92
C ILE A 155 -9.48 -7.18 -3.01
N LEU A 156 -9.68 -6.80 -4.26
CA LEU A 156 -9.20 -7.49 -5.45
C LEU A 156 -8.12 -6.66 -6.15
N ASP A 157 -6.87 -7.07 -5.98
CA ASP A 157 -5.72 -6.38 -6.57
C ASP A 157 -4.59 -7.41 -6.81
N ASP A 158 -4.13 -7.53 -8.06
CA ASP A 158 -3.08 -8.47 -8.44
C ASP A 158 -1.68 -7.97 -8.05
N ASN A 159 -1.54 -6.67 -7.77
CA ASN A 159 -0.33 -6.09 -7.24
C ASN A 159 -0.25 -6.30 -5.72
N PRO A 160 0.75 -7.06 -5.23
CA PRO A 160 0.87 -7.35 -3.80
C PRO A 160 1.11 -6.11 -2.93
N ALA A 161 1.72 -5.06 -3.48
CA ALA A 161 1.97 -3.82 -2.74
C ALA A 161 0.68 -3.02 -2.54
N ASP A 162 -0.14 -2.90 -3.59
CA ASP A 162 -1.42 -2.21 -3.53
C ASP A 162 -2.44 -2.96 -2.67
N LEU A 163 -2.43 -4.30 -2.74
CA LEU A 163 -3.24 -5.17 -1.91
C LEU A 163 -2.91 -5.00 -0.41
N TYR A 164 -1.62 -4.97 -0.05
CA TYR A 164 -1.16 -4.81 1.32
C TYR A 164 -1.45 -3.40 1.88
N LEU A 165 -1.24 -2.35 1.06
CA LEU A 165 -1.59 -0.99 1.45
C LEU A 165 -3.09 -0.87 1.73
N SER A 166 -3.91 -1.37 0.80
CA SER A 166 -5.36 -1.36 0.94
C SER A 166 -5.80 -2.15 2.18
N GLU A 167 -5.21 -3.32 2.45
CA GLU A 167 -5.47 -4.11 3.67
C GLU A 167 -5.25 -3.27 4.92
N THR A 168 -4.09 -2.61 5.01
CA THR A 168 -3.69 -1.84 6.18
C THR A 168 -4.63 -0.66 6.42
N LEU A 169 -4.97 0.08 5.37
CA LEU A 169 -5.90 1.21 5.45
C LEU A 169 -7.32 0.75 5.85
N MET A 170 -7.77 -0.43 5.41
CA MET A 170 -9.09 -0.92 5.79
C MET A 170 -9.17 -1.33 7.26
N ARG A 171 -8.10 -1.95 7.78
CA ARG A 171 -8.03 -2.30 9.20
C ARG A 171 -8.03 -1.07 10.09
N SER A 172 -7.39 0.04 9.69
CA SER A 172 -7.37 1.27 10.50
C SER A 172 -8.75 1.90 10.70
N ILE A 173 -9.69 1.64 9.78
CA ILE A 173 -11.09 2.06 9.88
C ILE A 173 -12.04 0.95 10.33
N GLN A 174 -11.51 -0.11 10.93
CA GLN A 174 -12.29 -1.22 11.50
C GLN A 174 -13.12 -2.00 10.47
N LEU A 175 -12.66 -2.05 9.21
CA LEU A 175 -13.18 -2.99 8.21
C LEU A 175 -12.26 -4.21 8.12
N ARG A 176 -12.84 -5.40 8.14
CA ARG A 176 -12.10 -6.65 7.96
C ARG A 176 -11.85 -6.88 6.47
N PRO A 177 -10.58 -6.89 6.02
CA PRO A 177 -10.26 -7.14 4.63
C PRO A 177 -10.33 -8.65 4.32
N LEU A 178 -10.94 -8.97 3.18
CA LEU A 178 -10.85 -10.27 2.51
C LEU A 178 -10.00 -10.05 1.26
N LEU A 179 -8.88 -10.76 1.11
CA LEU A 179 -7.88 -10.45 0.09
C LEU A 179 -7.93 -11.43 -1.08
N ALA A 180 -7.95 -10.91 -2.29
CA ALA A 180 -7.85 -11.69 -3.51
C ALA A 180 -6.85 -11.05 -4.49
N LYS A 181 -5.97 -11.86 -5.08
CA LYS A 181 -5.07 -11.44 -6.16
C LYS A 181 -5.64 -11.73 -7.54
N THR A 182 -6.65 -12.59 -7.61
CA THR A 182 -7.29 -13.00 -8.85
C THR A 182 -8.81 -13.09 -8.68
N ILE A 183 -9.54 -12.97 -9.79
CA ILE A 183 -11.00 -13.13 -9.80
C ILE A 183 -11.40 -14.51 -9.25
N ASN A 184 -10.64 -15.57 -9.56
CA ASN A 184 -10.93 -16.92 -9.05
C ASN A 184 -10.78 -17.02 -7.53
N GLU A 185 -9.82 -16.33 -6.93
CA GLU A 185 -9.70 -16.24 -5.47
C GLU A 185 -10.87 -15.45 -4.88
N ALA A 186 -11.23 -14.32 -5.49
CA ALA A 186 -12.38 -13.52 -5.08
C ALA A 186 -13.68 -14.32 -5.10
N ILE A 187 -13.89 -15.15 -6.14
CA ILE A 187 -15.06 -16.05 -6.24
C ILE A 187 -15.06 -17.10 -5.13
N LYS A 188 -13.91 -17.69 -4.81
CA LYS A 188 -13.80 -18.66 -3.70
C LYS A 188 -14.13 -18.01 -2.36
N ILE A 189 -13.67 -16.78 -2.14
CA ILE A 189 -13.98 -16.01 -0.94
C ILE A 189 -15.48 -15.71 -0.86
N LEU A 190 -16.09 -15.25 -1.96
CA LEU A 190 -17.54 -14.99 -2.04
C LEU A 190 -18.39 -16.22 -1.72
N ALA A 191 -17.90 -17.43 -2.03
CA ALA A 191 -18.57 -18.67 -1.70
C ALA A 191 -18.53 -19.01 -0.20
N LEU A 192 -17.59 -18.43 0.54
CA LEU A 192 -17.43 -18.61 2.00
C LEU A 192 -18.11 -17.49 2.78
N GLU A 193 -17.97 -16.26 2.31
CA GLU A 193 -18.46 -15.07 2.99
C GLU A 193 -18.86 -13.99 1.96
N VAL A 194 -20.05 -13.41 2.12
CA VAL A 194 -20.49 -12.28 1.32
C VAL A 194 -19.97 -10.98 1.95
N PRO A 195 -19.08 -10.23 1.28
CA PRO A 195 -18.57 -8.98 1.81
C PRO A 195 -19.64 -7.90 1.76
N HIS A 196 -19.52 -6.92 2.65
CA HIS A 196 -20.40 -5.76 2.67
C HIS A 196 -20.00 -4.71 1.63
N LEU A 197 -18.74 -4.72 1.19
CA LEU A 197 -18.17 -3.80 0.21
C LEU A 197 -17.13 -4.52 -0.65
N ILE A 198 -17.02 -4.16 -1.92
CA ILE A 198 -15.97 -4.66 -2.82
C ILE A 198 -15.13 -3.49 -3.31
N LEU A 199 -13.82 -3.65 -3.27
CA LEU A 199 -12.82 -2.76 -3.81
C LEU A 199 -12.00 -3.55 -4.83
N SER A 200 -11.87 -3.05 -6.06
CA SER A 200 -11.08 -3.71 -7.09
C SER A 200 -10.22 -2.72 -7.85
N ASP A 201 -8.97 -3.08 -8.12
CA ASP A 201 -8.24 -2.41 -9.20
C ASP A 201 -8.89 -2.77 -10.54
N PHE A 202 -8.94 -1.80 -11.46
CA PHE A 202 -9.60 -1.94 -12.75
C PHE A 202 -8.85 -2.93 -13.66
N HIS A 203 -7.52 -2.86 -13.66
CA HIS A 203 -6.67 -3.72 -14.49
C HIS A 203 -6.11 -4.83 -13.62
N LEU A 204 -6.46 -6.07 -13.92
CA LEU A 204 -5.88 -7.26 -13.29
C LEU A 204 -5.15 -8.06 -14.38
N ASP A 205 -4.14 -8.85 -14.01
CA ASP A 205 -3.22 -9.59 -14.92
C ASP A 205 -3.81 -9.97 -16.29
N LYS A 206 -4.89 -10.78 -16.30
CA LYS A 206 -5.51 -11.30 -17.53
C LYS A 206 -6.97 -10.93 -17.72
N GLN A 207 -7.53 -10.19 -16.77
CA GLN A 207 -8.97 -9.92 -16.70
C GLN A 207 -9.18 -8.50 -16.16
N SER A 208 -10.35 -7.94 -16.37
CA SER A 208 -10.72 -6.65 -15.82
C SER A 208 -11.62 -6.82 -14.60
N ALA A 209 -11.67 -5.79 -13.76
CA ALA A 209 -12.69 -5.73 -12.71
C ALA A 209 -14.13 -5.81 -13.26
N LEU A 210 -14.34 -5.45 -14.53
CA LEU A 210 -15.65 -5.56 -15.19
C LEU A 210 -16.05 -7.02 -15.40
N ASP A 211 -15.11 -7.91 -15.71
CA ASP A 211 -15.38 -9.35 -15.81
C ASP A 211 -15.85 -9.92 -14.46
N PHE A 212 -15.27 -9.42 -13.37
CA PHE A 212 -15.70 -9.78 -12.02
C PHE A 212 -17.09 -9.21 -11.72
N LEU A 213 -17.35 -7.97 -12.12
CA LEU A 213 -18.64 -7.32 -11.95
C LEU A 213 -19.76 -8.04 -12.71
N ASP A 214 -19.49 -8.52 -13.92
CA ASP A 214 -20.43 -9.33 -14.71
C ASP A 214 -20.76 -10.65 -13.99
N PHE A 215 -19.75 -11.28 -13.38
CA PHE A 215 -19.96 -12.45 -12.52
C PHE A 215 -20.89 -12.13 -11.34
N LEU A 216 -20.72 -10.98 -10.68
CA LEU A 216 -21.58 -10.55 -9.56
C LEU A 216 -23.01 -10.29 -10.04
N ASN A 217 -23.17 -9.52 -11.12
CA ASN A 217 -24.47 -9.13 -11.66
C ASN A 217 -25.30 -10.31 -12.19
N SER A 218 -24.64 -11.42 -12.57
CA SER A 218 -25.32 -12.66 -12.95
C SER A 218 -25.95 -13.43 -11.76
N ARG A 219 -25.71 -13.00 -10.51
CA ARG A 219 -26.15 -13.68 -9.29
C ARG A 219 -26.92 -12.74 -8.37
N THR A 220 -28.17 -13.09 -8.08
CA THR A 220 -29.07 -12.28 -7.24
C THR A 220 -28.51 -11.98 -5.86
N GLN A 221 -27.77 -12.91 -5.25
CA GLN A 221 -27.18 -12.74 -3.92
C GLN A 221 -26.07 -11.68 -3.83
N TYR A 222 -25.50 -11.23 -4.96
CA TYR A 222 -24.44 -10.21 -4.99
C TYR A 222 -24.90 -8.87 -5.58
N ASN A 223 -26.17 -8.77 -6.00
CA ASN A 223 -26.71 -7.66 -6.79
C ASN A 223 -26.73 -6.29 -6.11
N ASN A 224 -26.45 -6.21 -4.81
CA ASN A 224 -26.51 -4.97 -4.04
C ASN A 224 -25.20 -4.68 -3.30
N ILE A 225 -24.15 -5.47 -3.52
CA ILE A 225 -22.85 -5.21 -2.89
C ILE A 225 -22.25 -3.99 -3.59
N PRO A 226 -21.97 -2.90 -2.85
CA PRO A 226 -21.35 -1.72 -3.43
C PRO A 226 -19.96 -2.08 -3.96
N PHE A 227 -19.63 -1.58 -5.14
CA PHE A 227 -18.40 -1.88 -5.85
C PHE A 227 -17.63 -0.58 -6.11
N ILE A 228 -16.41 -0.51 -5.60
CA ILE A 228 -15.49 0.61 -5.79
C ILE A 228 -14.41 0.18 -6.77
N LEU A 229 -14.28 0.91 -7.87
CA LEU A 229 -13.19 0.74 -8.82
C LEU A 229 -12.05 1.69 -8.50
N ILE A 230 -10.82 1.17 -8.50
CA ILE A 230 -9.60 1.97 -8.49
C ILE A 230 -8.96 1.89 -9.87
N SER A 231 -8.52 3.02 -10.43
CA SER A 231 -7.74 3.00 -11.68
C SER A 231 -6.84 4.22 -11.85
N SER A 232 -5.70 4.05 -12.51
CA SER A 232 -4.82 5.16 -12.94
C SER A 232 -5.14 5.73 -14.32
N SER A 233 -6.02 5.09 -15.11
CA SER A 233 -6.15 5.37 -16.55
C SER A 233 -7.58 5.62 -17.04
N ILE A 234 -8.55 5.82 -16.13
CA ILE A 234 -9.95 6.07 -16.49
C ILE A 234 -10.14 7.56 -16.81
N THR A 235 -10.63 7.87 -18.00
CA THR A 235 -11.00 9.23 -18.40
C THR A 235 -12.29 9.70 -17.69
N GLN A 236 -12.57 11.01 -17.69
CA GLN A 236 -13.82 11.52 -17.10
C GLN A 236 -15.08 10.96 -17.77
N GLU A 237 -15.03 10.75 -19.08
CA GLU A 237 -16.14 10.16 -19.84
C GLU A 237 -16.34 8.68 -19.48
N GLN A 238 -15.25 7.90 -19.41
CA GLN A 238 -15.30 6.50 -18.97
C GLN A 238 -15.79 6.38 -17.52
N ARG A 239 -15.32 7.26 -16.62
CA ARG A 239 -15.82 7.33 -15.24
C ARG A 239 -17.34 7.53 -15.22
N HIS A 240 -17.83 8.49 -15.99
CA HIS A 240 -19.25 8.80 -16.04
C HIS A 240 -20.06 7.58 -16.49
N LEU A 241 -19.60 6.86 -17.52
CA LEU A 241 -20.25 5.62 -17.99
C LEU A 241 -20.22 4.50 -16.94
N LEU A 242 -19.08 4.30 -16.28
CA LEU A 242 -18.91 3.26 -15.25
C LEU A 242 -19.82 3.49 -14.05
N LEU A 243 -20.09 4.74 -13.67
CA LEU A 243 -21.01 5.07 -12.57
C LEU A 243 -22.49 4.76 -12.89
N TYR A 244 -22.86 4.53 -14.17
CA TYR A 244 -24.18 4.00 -14.53
C TYR A 244 -24.24 2.48 -14.52
N THR A 245 -23.10 1.81 -14.44
CA THR A 245 -23.07 0.35 -14.35
C THR A 245 -23.55 -0.08 -12.98
N LYS A 246 -24.46 -1.05 -12.98
CA LYS A 246 -25.05 -1.61 -11.76
C LYS A 246 -23.93 -2.05 -10.79
N ASN A 247 -24.14 -1.75 -9.51
CA ASN A 247 -23.24 -1.98 -8.37
C ASN A 247 -21.99 -1.09 -8.30
N ILE A 248 -21.57 -0.40 -9.36
CA ILE A 248 -20.45 0.54 -9.25
C ILE A 248 -20.94 1.79 -8.52
N THR A 249 -20.46 1.96 -7.29
CA THR A 249 -20.84 3.09 -6.43
C THR A 249 -19.83 4.23 -6.54
N SER A 250 -18.57 3.93 -6.83
CA SER A 250 -17.52 4.93 -6.95
C SER A 250 -16.36 4.47 -7.83
N VAL A 251 -15.68 5.44 -8.45
CA VAL A 251 -14.49 5.22 -9.29
C VAL A 251 -13.39 6.18 -8.85
N LEU A 252 -12.41 5.65 -8.14
CA LEU A 252 -11.29 6.40 -7.57
C LEU A 252 -10.09 6.41 -8.54
N SER A 253 -9.52 7.60 -8.78
CA SER A 253 -8.36 7.75 -9.67
C SER A 253 -7.05 7.73 -8.89
N ARG A 254 -6.13 6.82 -9.23
CA ARG A 254 -4.75 6.86 -8.73
C ARG A 254 -3.97 8.04 -9.35
N PRO A 255 -3.06 8.71 -8.61
CA PRO A 255 -2.75 8.49 -7.20
C PRO A 255 -3.86 9.05 -6.28
N ILE A 256 -4.20 8.29 -5.23
CA ILE A 256 -5.20 8.68 -4.22
C ILE A 256 -4.45 8.88 -2.91
N GLU A 257 -4.62 10.05 -2.29
CA GLU A 257 -4.11 10.28 -0.93
C GLU A 257 -4.84 9.35 0.06
N PRO A 258 -4.13 8.72 1.02
CA PRO A 258 -4.74 7.76 1.95
C PRO A 258 -5.98 8.29 2.69
N GLU A 259 -5.98 9.56 3.09
CA GLU A 259 -7.12 10.21 3.75
C GLU A 259 -8.35 10.25 2.83
N LYS A 260 -8.18 10.71 1.59
CA LYS A 260 -9.26 10.74 0.58
C LYS A 260 -9.76 9.34 0.23
N PHE A 261 -8.88 8.35 0.24
CA PHE A 261 -9.22 6.96 0.01
C PHE A 261 -10.10 6.40 1.15
N ILE A 262 -9.67 6.63 2.39
CA ILE A 262 -10.41 6.27 3.59
C ILE A 262 -11.78 6.96 3.61
N ASP A 263 -11.83 8.27 3.40
CA ASP A 263 -13.06 9.05 3.42
C ASP A 263 -14.07 8.54 2.38
N ALA A 264 -13.60 8.21 1.18
CA ALA A 264 -14.45 7.66 0.14
C ALA A 264 -15.09 6.33 0.56
N ILE A 265 -14.28 5.44 1.15
CA ILE A 265 -14.74 4.12 1.59
C ILE A 265 -15.68 4.24 2.79
N GLU A 266 -15.36 5.08 3.78
CA GLU A 266 -16.22 5.31 4.94
C GLU A 266 -17.57 5.93 4.57
N ASN A 267 -17.58 6.86 3.62
CA ASN A 267 -18.83 7.47 3.15
C ASN A 267 -19.73 6.44 2.47
N ILE A 268 -19.16 5.58 1.62
CA ILE A 268 -19.91 4.51 0.96
C ILE A 268 -20.39 3.50 2.00
N TRP A 269 -19.54 3.14 2.96
CA TRP A 269 -19.88 2.26 4.08
C TRP A 269 -21.08 2.79 4.88
N LYS A 270 -21.03 4.04 5.31
CA LYS A 270 -22.11 4.69 6.08
C LYS A 270 -23.41 4.70 5.27
N ASN A 271 -23.36 5.09 3.99
CA ASN A 271 -24.55 5.22 3.16
C ASN A 271 -25.18 3.89 2.74
N HIS A 272 -24.39 2.84 2.55
CA HIS A 272 -24.90 1.53 2.12
C HIS A 272 -25.19 0.57 3.29
N CYS A 273 -24.37 0.56 4.33
CA CYS A 273 -24.50 -0.44 5.40
C CYS A 273 -25.40 0.01 6.56
N LEU A 274 -25.50 1.32 6.86
CA LEU A 274 -26.46 1.80 7.89
C LEU A 274 -27.92 1.64 7.42
N ASN A 275 -28.20 1.91 6.15
CA ASN A 275 -29.54 1.74 5.57
C ASN A 275 -30.03 0.27 5.55
N VAL A 276 -29.10 -0.70 5.52
CA VAL A 276 -29.42 -2.14 5.58
C VAL A 276 -29.66 -2.61 7.03
N MET A 277 -29.00 -1.98 8.01
CA MET A 277 -29.24 -2.26 9.44
C MET A 277 -30.59 -1.70 9.91
N ASP A 278 -30.95 -0.48 9.52
CA ASP A 278 -32.25 0.12 9.87
C ASP A 278 -33.45 -0.64 9.27
N THR A 279 -33.29 -1.20 8.07
CA THR A 279 -34.33 -2.03 7.44
C THR A 279 -34.51 -3.37 8.17
N LEU A 280 -33.44 -4.00 8.64
CA LEU A 280 -33.49 -5.25 9.41
C LEU A 280 -34.05 -5.07 10.84
N GLU A 281 -33.88 -3.90 11.48
CA GLU A 281 -34.52 -3.59 12.76
C GLU A 281 -36.03 -3.28 12.61
N SER A 282 -36.44 -2.67 11.48
CA SER A 282 -37.85 -2.42 11.19
C SER A 282 -38.65 -3.69 10.87
N GLU A 283 -38.01 -4.72 10.30
CA GLU A 283 -38.66 -6.02 10.00
C GLU A 283 -38.73 -6.97 11.21
N LYS A 284 -37.97 -6.70 12.28
CA LYS A 284 -38.08 -7.44 13.56
C LYS A 284 -39.13 -6.88 14.53
N SER A 285 -39.75 -5.75 14.18
CA SER A 285 -40.81 -5.10 14.98
C SER A 285 -42.23 -5.34 14.45
N PHE A 286 -42.42 -6.32 13.56
CA PHE A 286 -43.74 -6.76 13.09
C PHE A 286 -44.00 -8.24 13.38
#